data_AF-A0A534KWE5-F1
#
_entry.id   AF-A0A534KWE5-F1
#
_cell.length_a   1.000
_cell.length_b   1.000
_cell.length_c   1.000
_cell.angle_alpha   90.00
_cell.angle_beta   90.00
_cell.angle_gamma   90.00
#
_symmetry.space_group_name_H-M   'P 1'
#
loop_
_entity.id
_entity.type
_entity.pdbx_description
1 polymer ?
#
loop_
_entity_poly.entity_id
_entity_poly.type
_entity_poly.pdbx_seq_one_letter_code
_entity_poly.pdbx_strand_id
1 'polypeptide(L)'
;MVLAEDVTRNLPLGEDPLEAGKQVILERGWAEDVLFTDTGARVRGSIEAMPGSDMETCHRLRGILSKLLEAKTKHRVRLAEVECVSTGSRECVFEREAGA
;
A
#
# COMPACT_ATOMS: atom_id res chain seq x y z
N MET A 1 13.75 9.28 -3.18
CA MET A 1 13.09 7.99 -3.48
C MET A 1 12.93 7.28 -2.15
N VAL A 2 11.71 7.13 -1.64
CA VAL A 2 11.44 6.52 -0.33
C VAL A 2 11.22 5.03 -0.55
N LEU A 3 12.00 4.18 0.12
CA LEU A 3 11.83 2.74 0.07
C LEU A 3 10.81 2.28 1.12
N ALA A 4 10.19 1.13 0.93
CA ALA A 4 9.25 0.55 1.90
C ALA A 4 9.87 0.43 3.31
N GLU A 5 11.18 0.17 3.37
CA GLU A 5 11.94 0.13 4.61
C GLU A 5 11.96 1.49 5.34
N ASP A 6 12.05 2.60 4.61
CA ASP A 6 12.10 3.94 5.20
C ASP A 6 10.78 4.33 5.85
N VAL A 7 9.65 3.87 5.29
CA VAL A 7 8.31 4.07 5.87
C VAL A 7 8.19 3.27 7.18
N THR A 8 8.78 2.08 7.25
CA THR A 8 8.68 1.21 8.43
C THR A 8 9.74 1.42 9.51
N ARG A 9 10.91 1.99 9.19
CA ARG A 9 12.06 2.09 10.13
C ARG A 9 11.84 3.05 11.30
N ASN A 10 10.95 4.03 11.15
CA ASN A 10 10.70 5.07 12.14
C ASN A 10 9.26 5.07 12.66
N LEU A 11 8.57 3.93 12.58
CA LEU A 11 7.22 3.83 13.16
C LEU A 11 7.30 4.02 14.68
N PRO A 12 6.45 4.89 15.27
CA PRO A 12 6.46 5.14 16.71
C PRO A 12 6.23 3.86 17.51
N LEU A 13 7.03 3.67 18.56
CA LEU A 13 6.88 2.52 19.46
C LEU A 13 5.55 2.64 20.22
N GLY A 14 4.67 1.64 20.05
CA GLY A 14 3.38 1.56 20.74
C GLY A 14 2.19 2.08 19.94
N GLU A 15 2.41 2.66 18.76
CA GLU A 15 1.34 3.09 17.85
C GLU A 15 1.00 1.99 16.84
N ASP A 16 -0.22 2.00 16.30
CA ASP A 16 -0.62 1.05 15.25
C ASP A 16 0.22 1.29 13.98
N PRO A 17 1.02 0.31 13.52
CA PRO A 17 1.82 0.45 12.30
C PRO A 17 1.00 0.90 11.09
N LEU A 18 -0.27 0.51 11.01
CA LEU A 18 -1.14 0.88 9.89
C LEU A 18 -1.50 2.37 9.92
N GLU A 19 -1.84 2.91 11.08
CA GLU A 19 -2.20 4.33 11.22
C GLU A 19 -0.99 5.25 11.00
N ALA A 20 0.14 4.93 11.65
CA ALA A 20 1.38 5.68 11.45
C ALA A 20 1.87 5.59 10.00
N GLY A 21 1.80 4.39 9.39
CA GLY A 21 2.14 4.19 7.99
C GLY A 21 1.22 4.95 7.03
N LYS A 22 -0.09 4.98 7.30
CA LYS A 22 -1.07 5.77 6.54
C LYS A 22 -0.68 7.24 6.54
N GLN A 23 -0.41 7.83 7.70
CA GLN A 23 -0.02 9.24 7.80
C GLN A 23 1.22 9.53 6.94
N VAL A 24 2.26 8.69 7.03
CA VAL A 24 3.48 8.86 6.24
C VAL A 24 3.21 8.78 4.73
N ILE A 25 2.33 7.87 4.27
CA ILE A 25 1.95 7.76 2.86
C ILE A 25 1.29 9.06 2.39
N LEU A 26 0.34 9.60 3.15
CA LEU A 26 -0.41 10.80 2.80
C LEU A 26 0.44 12.07 2.86
N GLU A 27 1.21 12.27 3.94
CA GLU A 27 2.08 13.44 4.13
C GLU A 27 3.17 13.55 3.05
N ARG A 28 3.66 12.40 2.57
CA ARG A 28 4.66 12.34 1.50
C ARG A 28 4.05 12.37 0.10
N GLY A 29 2.71 12.47 0.01
CA GLY A 29 1.99 12.55 -1.25
C GLY A 29 2.07 11.30 -2.10
N TRP A 30 2.22 10.11 -1.51
CA TRP A 30 2.18 8.84 -2.26
C TRP A 30 0.76 8.47 -2.69
N ALA A 31 -0.23 8.88 -1.89
CA ALA A 31 -1.64 8.68 -2.13
C ALA A 31 -2.46 9.81 -1.47
N GLU A 32 -3.71 9.97 -1.91
CA GLU A 32 -4.68 10.90 -1.30
C GLU A 32 -5.46 10.25 -0.16
N ASP A 33 -5.72 8.94 -0.24
CA ASP A 33 -6.34 8.17 0.85
C ASP A 33 -5.86 6.71 0.83
N VAL A 34 -5.82 6.11 2.02
CA VAL A 34 -5.51 4.70 2.23
C VAL A 34 -6.49 4.13 3.24
N LEU A 35 -7.14 3.03 2.88
CA LEU A 35 -7.99 2.25 3.76
C LEU A 35 -7.43 0.84 3.89
N PHE A 36 -6.94 0.48 5.08
CA PHE A 36 -6.57 -0.90 5.37
C PHE A 36 -7.83 -1.75 5.61
N THR A 37 -7.79 -2.99 5.13
CA THR A 37 -8.86 -3.98 5.31
C THR A 37 -8.28 -5.25 5.92
N ASP A 38 -9.13 -6.20 6.29
CA ASP A 38 -8.68 -7.49 6.84
C ASP A 38 -7.80 -8.26 5.84
N THR A 39 -8.08 -8.12 4.54
CA THR A 39 -7.44 -8.85 3.45
C THR A 39 -6.39 -8.04 2.69
N GLY A 40 -6.20 -6.74 2.98
CA GLY A 40 -5.23 -5.92 2.26
C GLY A 40 -5.45 -4.42 2.44
N ALA A 41 -5.53 -3.66 1.34
CA ALA A 41 -5.70 -2.21 1.38
C ALA A 41 -6.34 -1.66 0.08
N ARG A 42 -7.02 -0.52 0.21
CA ARG A 42 -7.55 0.29 -0.90
C ARG A 42 -6.87 1.66 -0.89
N VAL A 43 -6.47 2.15 -2.06
CA VAL A 43 -5.70 3.40 -2.20
C VAL A 43 -6.31 4.28 -3.28
N ARG A 44 -6.56 5.55 -2.96
CA ARG A 44 -6.97 6.58 -3.92
C ARG A 44 -5.86 7.59 -4.16
N GLY A 45 -5.82 8.14 -5.38
CA GLY A 45 -4.87 9.18 -5.76
C GLY A 45 -3.41 8.72 -5.72
N SER A 46 -3.14 7.44 -6.04
CA SER A 46 -1.77 6.94 -6.11
C SER A 46 -0.96 7.71 -7.16
N ILE A 47 0.22 8.21 -6.77
CA ILE A 47 1.14 8.86 -7.72
C ILE A 47 1.77 7.89 -8.73
N GLU A 48 1.69 6.59 -8.46
CA GLU A 48 2.20 5.56 -9.35
C GLU A 48 1.17 5.15 -10.40
N ALA A 49 -0.12 5.46 -10.18
CA ALA A 49 -1.17 5.14 -11.13
C ALA A 49 -1.05 6.03 -12.36
N MET A 50 -0.58 5.46 -13.47
CA MET A 50 -0.53 6.12 -14.77
C MET A 50 -1.71 5.65 -15.62
N PRO A 51 -2.71 6.52 -15.90
CA PRO A 51 -3.89 6.12 -16.66
C PRO A 51 -3.54 5.60 -18.07
N GLY A 52 -4.25 4.57 -18.52
CA GLY A 52 -4.10 4.01 -19.87
C GLY A 52 -2.99 2.97 -20.00
N SER A 53 -2.58 2.35 -18.89
CA SER A 53 -1.65 1.22 -18.88
C SER A 53 -2.41 -0.10 -19.04
N ASP A 54 -1.80 -1.07 -19.73
CA ASP A 54 -2.35 -2.43 -19.85
C ASP A 54 -2.22 -3.26 -18.56
N MET A 55 -1.43 -2.77 -17.60
CA MET A 55 -1.13 -3.46 -16.33
C MET A 55 -1.12 -2.48 -15.16
N GLU A 56 -1.25 -3.02 -13.96
CA GLU A 56 -1.20 -2.28 -12.71
C GLU A 56 0.20 -1.72 -12.43
N THR A 57 0.29 -0.46 -12.01
CA THR A 57 1.57 0.27 -11.96
C THR A 57 2.06 0.59 -10.54
N CYS A 58 1.28 0.35 -9.48
CA CYS A 58 1.59 0.80 -8.12
C CYS A 58 2.51 -0.17 -7.35
N HIS A 59 3.70 -0.43 -7.90
CA HIS A 59 4.64 -1.41 -7.33
C HIS A 59 5.25 -0.98 -6.00
N ARG A 60 5.55 0.31 -5.80
CA ARG A 60 6.15 0.81 -4.55
C ARG A 60 5.12 0.81 -3.43
N LEU A 61 3.92 1.31 -3.68
CA LEU A 61 2.81 1.25 -2.73
C LEU A 61 2.49 -0.19 -2.34
N ARG A 62 2.45 -1.13 -3.29
CA ARG A 62 2.30 -2.55 -2.98
C ARG A 62 3.34 -3.05 -1.98
N GLY A 63 4.60 -2.65 -2.16
CA GLY A 63 5.69 -2.96 -1.24
C GLY A 63 5.55 -2.31 0.13
N ILE A 64 5.20 -1.02 0.18
CA ILE A 64 4.98 -0.26 1.42
C ILE A 64 3.84 -0.89 2.22
N LEU A 65 2.68 -1.10 1.60
CA LEU A 65 1.49 -1.67 2.21
C LEU A 65 1.76 -3.09 2.74
N SER A 66 2.47 -3.91 1.97
CA SER A 66 2.89 -5.24 2.41
C SER A 66 3.71 -5.14 3.70
N LYS A 67 4.70 -4.23 3.76
CA LYS A 67 5.53 -4.04 4.95
C LYS A 67 4.77 -3.52 6.18
N LEU A 68 3.79 -2.64 5.98
CA LEU A 68 2.93 -2.17 7.07
C LEU A 68 2.06 -3.30 7.63
N LEU A 69 1.47 -4.12 6.76
CA LEU A 69 0.71 -5.30 7.17
C LEU A 69 1.61 -6.35 7.84
N GLU A 70 2.85 -6.54 7.39
CA GLU A 70 3.84 -7.39 8.06
C GLU A 70 4.14 -6.87 9.47
N ALA A 71 4.34 -5.55 9.62
CA ALA A 71 4.63 -4.93 10.91
C ALA A 71 3.46 -5.08 11.89
N LYS A 72 2.22 -4.98 11.40
CA LYS A 72 1.00 -5.17 12.19
C LYS A 72 0.76 -6.64 12.58
N THR A 73 0.85 -7.54 11.61
CA THR A 73 0.47 -8.96 11.79
C THR A 73 1.60 -9.82 12.34
N LYS A 74 2.85 -9.34 12.29
CA LYS A 74 4.07 -10.11 12.60
C LYS A 74 4.27 -11.35 11.72
N HIS A 75 3.59 -11.41 10.57
CA HIS A 75 3.72 -12.46 9.56
C HIS A 75 4.13 -11.86 8.23
N ARG A 76 4.75 -12.66 7.36
CA ARG A 76 5.07 -12.22 5.99
C ARG A 76 3.77 -12.04 5.21
N VAL A 77 3.63 -10.91 4.52
CA VAL A 77 2.43 -10.56 3.75
C VAL A 77 2.87 -10.23 2.34
N ARG A 78 2.25 -10.88 1.36
CA ARG A 78 2.36 -10.53 -0.05
C ARG A 78 1.02 -10.03 -0.54
N LEU A 79 1.04 -8.93 -1.27
CA LEU A 79 -0.13 -8.35 -1.88
C LEU A 79 -0.02 -8.49 -3.40
N ALA A 80 -1.12 -8.87 -4.03
CA ALA A 80 -1.39 -8.64 -5.44
C ALA A 80 -2.15 -7.32 -5.59
N GLU A 81 -1.89 -6.60 -6.68
CA GLU A 81 -2.71 -5.45 -7.07
C GLU A 81 -3.77 -5.97 -8.03
N VAL A 82 -5.03 -6.03 -7.56
CA VAL A 82 -6.14 -6.67 -8.29
C VAL A 82 -7.00 -5.67 -9.06
N GLU A 83 -6.93 -4.40 -8.68
CA GLU A 83 -7.50 -3.27 -9.40
C GLU A 83 -6.53 -2.10 -9.35
N CYS A 84 -6.45 -1.31 -10.42
CA CYS A 84 -5.64 -0.10 -10.45
C CYS A 84 -6.31 0.99 -11.30
N VAL A 85 -6.12 2.24 -10.91
CA VAL A 85 -6.54 3.40 -11.72
C VAL A 85 -5.80 3.40 -13.07
N SER A 86 -4.59 2.84 -13.14
CA SER A 86 -3.84 2.72 -14.40
C SER A 86 -4.60 1.91 -15.46
N THR A 87 -5.36 0.89 -15.04
CA THR A 87 -6.15 -0.02 -15.88
C THR A 87 -7.61 0.40 -16.02
N GLY A 88 -7.97 1.61 -15.55
CA GLY A 88 -9.33 2.16 -15.66
C GLY A 88 -10.24 1.91 -14.46
N SER A 89 -9.71 1.37 -13.36
CA SER A 89 -10.48 1.18 -12.12
C SER A 89 -10.64 2.50 -11.35
N ARG A 90 -11.53 2.53 -10.34
CA ARG A 90 -11.82 3.77 -9.57
C ARG A 90 -10.78 4.06 -8.47
N GLU A 91 -10.12 3.02 -7.97
CA GLU A 91 -9.09 3.07 -6.95
C GLU A 91 -8.12 1.89 -7.16
N CYS A 92 -6.98 1.91 -6.48
CA CYS A 92 -6.05 0.79 -6.49
C CYS A 92 -6.37 -0.15 -5.33
N VAL A 93 -6.65 -1.41 -5.62
CA VAL A 93 -7.01 -2.43 -4.63
C VAL A 93 -5.89 -3.45 -4.53
N PHE A 94 -5.44 -3.68 -3.30
CA PHE A 94 -4.40 -4.64 -2.97
C PHE A 94 -4.97 -5.72 -2.07
N GLU A 95 -4.82 -6.97 -2.47
CA GLU A 95 -5.32 -8.13 -1.72
C GLU A 95 -4.19 -9.11 -1.43
N ARG A 96 -4.27 -9.79 -0.29
CA ARG A 96 -3.32 -10.85 0.07
C ARG A 96 -3.32 -11.93 -1.00
N GLU A 97 -2.14 -12.32 -1.45
CA GLU A 97 -1.99 -13.52 -2.27
C GLU A 97 -2.47 -14.72 -1.45
N ALA A 98 -3.45 -15.46 -1.97
CA ALA A 98 -3.78 -16.77 -1.42
C ALA A 98 -2.53 -17.65 -1.58
N GLY A 99 -1.98 -18.12 -0.46
CA GLY A 99 -0.82 -19.00 -0.50
C GLY A 99 -1.10 -20.21 -1.38
N ALA A 100 -0.25 -20.41 -2.39
CA ALA A 100 -0.13 -21.67 -3.12
C ALA A 100 0.44 -22.76 -2.21
#